data_AF-A0AAV2MXS2-F1
#
_entry.id   AF-A0AAV2MXS2-F1
#
_cell.length_a   1.000
_cell.length_b   1.000
_cell.length_c   1.000
_cell.angle_alpha   90.00
_cell.angle_beta   90.00
_cell.angle_gamma   90.00
#
_symmetry.space_group_name_H-M   'P 1'
#
loop_
_entity.id
_entity.type
_entity.pdbx_description
1 polymer ?
#
loop_
_entity_poly.entity_id
_entity_poly.type
_entity_poly.pdbx_seq_one_letter_code
_entity_poly.pdbx_strand_id
1 'polypeptide(L)'
;MMDEIAIRKQLEWSNSEKKFLGYVDCGTVIPEPDNMPLAKEALVYLLTGLNERWKIPVAYFYIDSLTSQERAEITLQILNFIAPSGINIIALTFDGLPANIKMCTELNADVYNNRPYFRHPTRDHDIVIFFDAAHMLKLIRTAWATKEILYDSNGNSIKWEFIENLVHLQENDYFHLANKINNKHIQWQKNKMSVKLAAQTLSESCATALELLMKEGHPDFLECTATITFLRMVNNTFDCLNSRSMFSYGFKRPLQPGF
;
A
#
# COMPACT_ATOMS: atom_id res chain seq x y z
N MET A 1 -3.43 -6.21 -10.39
CA MET A 1 -3.12 -6.11 -8.94
C MET A 1 -2.53 -7.44 -8.50
N MET A 2 -1.50 -7.40 -7.67
CA MET A 2 -0.82 -8.58 -7.13
C MET A 2 -0.70 -8.41 -5.61
N ASP A 3 -1.01 -9.46 -4.87
CA ASP A 3 -0.85 -9.49 -3.41
C ASP A 3 -0.64 -10.94 -2.91
N GLU A 4 -0.10 -11.07 -1.71
CA GLU A 4 0.13 -12.34 -1.04
C GLU A 4 -0.78 -12.52 0.15
N ILE A 5 -1.34 -13.72 0.29
CA ILE A 5 -2.22 -14.06 1.40
C ILE A 5 -1.56 -15.18 2.19
N ALA A 6 -1.28 -14.95 3.47
CA ALA A 6 -0.80 -15.99 4.36
C ALA A 6 -1.85 -17.11 4.47
N ILE A 7 -1.42 -18.35 4.29
CA ILE A 7 -2.23 -19.55 4.43
C ILE A 7 -1.67 -20.44 5.54
N ARG A 8 -2.52 -21.32 6.08
CA ARG A 8 -2.07 -22.28 7.09
C ARG A 8 -1.23 -23.36 6.42
N LYS A 9 0.01 -23.55 6.91
CA LYS A 9 0.84 -24.71 6.56
C LYS A 9 0.15 -25.97 7.06
N GLN A 10 -0.45 -26.73 6.16
CA GLN A 10 -1.16 -27.96 6.48
C GLN A 10 -1.20 -28.87 5.27
N LEU A 11 -1.07 -30.18 5.50
CA LEU A 11 -1.27 -31.19 4.48
C LEU A 11 -2.65 -31.83 4.65
N GLU A 12 -3.43 -31.90 3.58
CA GLU A 12 -4.75 -32.52 3.58
C GLU A 12 -4.88 -33.49 2.41
N TRP A 13 -5.45 -34.68 2.66
CA TRP A 13 -5.73 -35.63 1.60
C TRP A 13 -7.02 -35.25 0.86
N SER A 14 -6.93 -35.00 -0.45
CA SER A 14 -8.10 -34.75 -1.30
C SER A 14 -8.62 -36.05 -1.89
N ASN A 15 -9.82 -36.45 -1.46
CA ASN A 15 -10.48 -37.64 -1.99
C ASN A 15 -10.93 -37.50 -3.45
N SER A 16 -11.19 -36.28 -3.92
CA SER A 16 -11.58 -35.99 -5.30
C SER A 16 -10.38 -36.02 -6.24
N GLU A 17 -9.27 -35.39 -5.85
CA GLU A 17 -8.05 -35.31 -6.66
C GLU A 17 -7.09 -36.50 -6.44
N LYS A 18 -7.40 -37.36 -5.46
CA LYS A 18 -6.60 -38.54 -5.10
C LYS A 18 -5.13 -38.19 -4.82
N LYS A 19 -4.89 -37.04 -4.21
CA LYS A 19 -3.55 -36.53 -3.88
C LYS A 19 -3.57 -35.73 -2.57
N PHE A 20 -2.39 -35.53 -2.00
CA PHE A 20 -2.20 -34.59 -0.91
C PHE A 20 -2.16 -33.15 -1.43
N LEU A 21 -2.89 -32.26 -0.78
CA LEU A 21 -2.90 -30.81 -0.99
C LEU A 21 -2.13 -30.12 0.15
N GLY A 22 -1.60 -28.94 -0.13
CA GLY A 22 -0.87 -28.12 0.85
C GLY A 22 0.60 -27.87 0.52
N TYR A 23 1.11 -28.50 -0.54
CA TYR A 23 2.44 -28.21 -1.07
C TYR A 23 2.46 -26.94 -1.92
N VAL A 24 3.67 -26.44 -2.18
CA VAL A 24 3.93 -25.40 -3.17
C VAL A 24 3.44 -25.86 -4.55
N ASP A 25 2.71 -24.98 -5.24
CA ASP A 25 2.17 -25.18 -6.57
C ASP A 25 2.27 -23.86 -7.36
N CYS A 26 3.23 -23.84 -8.29
CA CYS A 26 3.47 -22.71 -9.20
C CYS A 26 3.00 -22.99 -10.64
N GLY A 27 2.16 -24.01 -10.86
CA GLY A 27 1.63 -24.35 -12.19
C GLY A 27 2.59 -25.10 -13.12
N THR A 28 3.76 -25.51 -12.63
CA THR A 28 4.66 -26.42 -13.33
C THR A 28 4.30 -27.88 -13.05
N VAL A 29 4.62 -28.80 -13.96
CA VAL A 29 4.45 -30.24 -13.73
C VAL A 29 5.31 -30.63 -12.54
N ILE A 30 4.67 -30.88 -11.40
CA ILE A 30 5.33 -31.31 -10.18
C ILE A 30 5.83 -32.74 -10.40
N PRO A 31 7.15 -33.00 -10.50
CA PRO A 31 7.64 -34.35 -10.33
C PRO A 31 7.36 -34.71 -8.87
N GLU A 32 6.65 -35.80 -8.58
CA GLU A 32 6.45 -36.24 -7.19
C GLU A 32 7.79 -36.25 -6.43
N PRO A 33 7.89 -35.58 -5.27
CA PRO A 33 9.09 -35.79 -4.47
C PRO A 33 8.78 -35.87 -2.98
N ASP A 34 9.25 -36.95 -2.36
CA ASP A 34 9.63 -36.93 -0.96
C ASP A 34 10.45 -35.63 -0.71
N ASN A 35 9.92 -34.69 0.08
CA ASN A 35 10.47 -33.35 0.44
C ASN A 35 9.94 -32.09 -0.28
N MET A 36 8.75 -32.11 -0.88
CA MET A 36 8.15 -30.85 -1.34
C MET A 36 7.79 -29.92 -0.16
N PRO A 37 8.16 -28.62 -0.20
CA PRO A 37 7.83 -27.69 0.88
C PRO A 37 6.33 -27.44 0.96
N LEU A 38 5.82 -27.27 2.19
CA LEU A 38 4.45 -26.82 2.43
C LEU A 38 4.31 -25.35 2.07
N ALA A 39 3.26 -25.01 1.34
CA ALA A 39 2.95 -23.63 1.03
C ALA A 39 2.57 -22.85 2.30
N LYS A 40 3.05 -21.62 2.38
CA LYS A 40 2.79 -20.69 3.50
C LYS A 40 1.97 -19.48 3.07
N GLU A 41 2.01 -19.17 1.78
CA GLU A 41 1.35 -18.03 1.17
C GLU A 41 0.66 -18.46 -0.14
N ALA A 42 -0.38 -17.72 -0.51
CA ALA A 42 -0.98 -17.76 -1.83
C ALA A 42 -0.73 -16.42 -2.52
N LEU A 43 0.04 -16.42 -3.61
CA LEU A 43 0.26 -15.26 -4.47
C LEU A 43 -0.91 -15.17 -5.45
N VAL A 44 -1.64 -14.05 -5.44
CA VAL A 44 -2.86 -13.88 -6.24
C VAL A 44 -2.72 -12.70 -7.19
N TYR A 45 -3.12 -12.90 -8.45
CA TYR A 45 -3.23 -11.86 -9.45
C TYR A 45 -4.69 -11.59 -9.78
N LEU A 46 -5.09 -10.33 -9.67
CA LEU A 46 -6.43 -9.86 -9.99
C LEU A 46 -6.39 -8.82 -11.12
N LEU A 47 -7.27 -9.00 -12.10
CA LEU A 47 -7.63 -7.96 -13.04
C LEU A 47 -8.68 -7.05 -12.40
N THR A 48 -8.50 -5.74 -12.58
CA THR A 48 -9.42 -4.71 -12.11
C THR A 48 -9.73 -3.80 -13.28
N GLY A 49 -11.02 -3.69 -13.64
CA GLY A 49 -11.46 -2.74 -14.65
C GLY A 49 -11.22 -1.30 -14.19
N LEU A 50 -10.62 -0.48 -15.07
CA LEU A 50 -10.47 0.95 -14.84
C LEU A 50 -11.68 1.73 -15.37
N ASN A 51 -12.16 1.36 -16.55
CA ASN A 51 -13.31 1.98 -17.20
C ASN A 51 -14.64 1.36 -16.75
N GLU A 52 -14.60 0.25 -16.03
CA GLU A 52 -15.76 -0.54 -15.63
C GLU A 52 -15.59 -1.08 -14.21
N ARG A 53 -16.71 -1.44 -13.56
CA ARG A 53 -16.70 -1.90 -12.17
C ARG A 53 -16.70 -3.43 -12.08
N TRP A 54 -15.55 -4.04 -12.35
CA TRP A 54 -15.36 -5.48 -12.13
C TRP A 54 -13.95 -5.80 -11.65
N LYS A 55 -13.84 -6.94 -10.96
CA LYS A 55 -12.57 -7.54 -10.54
C LYS A 55 -12.67 -9.04 -10.70
N ILE A 56 -11.65 -9.65 -11.32
CA ILE A 56 -11.62 -11.09 -11.56
C ILE A 56 -10.22 -11.61 -11.19
N PRO A 57 -10.10 -12.65 -10.34
CA PRO A 57 -8.84 -13.34 -10.13
C PRO A 57 -8.47 -14.10 -11.41
N VAL A 58 -7.23 -13.93 -11.88
CA VAL A 58 -6.75 -14.56 -13.13
C VAL A 58 -5.70 -15.63 -12.92
N ALA A 59 -4.99 -15.56 -11.79
CA ALA A 59 -4.04 -16.58 -11.40
C ALA A 59 -3.87 -16.59 -9.88
N TYR A 60 -3.57 -17.76 -9.34
CA TYR A 60 -3.09 -17.91 -7.97
C TYR A 60 -2.03 -19.01 -7.92
N PHE A 61 -1.06 -18.87 -7.02
CA PHE A 61 0.02 -19.83 -6.83
C PHE A 61 0.26 -20.04 -5.35
N TYR A 62 0.45 -21.30 -4.95
CA TYR A 62 0.77 -21.66 -3.57
C TYR A 62 2.29 -21.67 -3.41
N ILE A 63 2.82 -20.83 -2.52
CA ILE A 63 4.26 -20.59 -2.41
C ILE A 63 4.74 -20.70 -0.96
N ASP A 64 5.99 -21.14 -0.77
CA ASP A 64 6.73 -20.96 0.49
C ASP A 64 7.68 -19.76 0.38
N SER A 65 8.27 -19.52 -0.78
CA SER A 65 8.95 -18.28 -1.14
C SER A 65 9.13 -18.23 -2.66
N LEU A 66 9.39 -17.04 -3.19
CA LEU A 66 9.79 -16.83 -4.57
C LEU A 66 10.96 -15.85 -4.62
N THR A 67 11.93 -16.11 -5.49
CA THR A 67 12.95 -15.14 -5.88
C THR A 67 12.32 -13.98 -6.67
N SER A 68 13.05 -12.86 -6.80
CA SER A 68 12.59 -11.73 -7.62
C SER A 68 12.44 -12.13 -9.08
N GLN A 69 13.35 -12.96 -9.59
CA GLN A 69 13.31 -13.48 -10.96
C GLN A 69 12.09 -14.36 -11.23
N GLU A 70 11.82 -15.34 -10.35
CA GLU A 70 10.65 -16.21 -10.50
C GLU A 70 9.34 -15.41 -10.49
N ARG A 71 9.22 -14.41 -9.60
CA ARG A 71 8.05 -13.55 -9.55
C ARG A 71 7.88 -12.70 -10.82
N ALA A 72 8.97 -12.19 -11.36
CA ALA A 72 8.96 -11.44 -12.62
C ALA A 72 8.52 -12.35 -13.78
N GLU A 73 9.06 -13.56 -13.86
CA GLU A 73 8.69 -14.55 -14.88
C GLU A 73 7.20 -14.92 -14.80
N ILE A 74 6.68 -15.22 -13.59
CA ILE A 74 5.25 -15.48 -13.37
C ILE A 74 4.41 -14.28 -13.85
N THR A 75 4.83 -13.05 -13.54
CA THR A 75 4.14 -11.84 -13.98
C THR A 75 4.10 -11.74 -15.51
N LEU A 76 5.22 -12.00 -16.19
CA LEU A 76 5.30 -11.98 -17.65
C LEU A 76 4.43 -13.06 -18.30
N GLN A 77 4.41 -14.28 -17.73
CA GLN A 77 3.55 -15.36 -18.21
C GLN A 77 2.07 -15.03 -18.10
N ILE A 78 1.64 -14.41 -16.99
CA ILE A 78 0.26 -13.96 -16.81
C ILE A 78 -0.11 -12.89 -17.83
N LEU A 79 0.78 -11.93 -18.10
CA LEU A 79 0.55 -10.91 -19.13
C LEU A 79 0.40 -11.54 -20.52
N ASN A 80 1.23 -12.53 -20.85
CA ASN A 80 1.13 -13.27 -22.09
C ASN A 80 -0.17 -14.09 -22.19
N PHE A 81 -0.60 -14.72 -21.09
CA PHE A 81 -1.87 -15.45 -21.01
C PHE A 81 -3.08 -14.53 -21.25
N ILE A 82 -3.02 -13.29 -20.75
CA ILE A 82 -4.12 -12.33 -20.87
C ILE A 82 -4.14 -11.65 -22.25
N ALA A 83 -2.99 -11.51 -22.92
CA ALA A 83 -2.88 -10.75 -24.17
C ALA A 83 -3.85 -11.20 -25.29
N PRO A 84 -4.11 -12.50 -25.53
CA PRO A 84 -5.08 -12.93 -26.54
C PRO A 84 -6.54 -12.51 -26.26
N SER A 85 -6.89 -12.22 -25.00
CA SER A 85 -8.27 -11.80 -24.63
C SER A 85 -8.67 -10.42 -25.16
N GLY A 86 -7.72 -9.62 -25.65
CA GLY A 86 -7.95 -8.24 -26.07
C GLY A 86 -7.98 -7.22 -24.92
N ILE A 87 -7.92 -7.64 -23.66
CA ILE A 87 -7.84 -6.73 -22.51
C ILE A 87 -6.50 -5.98 -22.55
N ASN A 88 -6.54 -4.65 -22.42
CA ASN A 88 -5.33 -3.82 -22.37
C ASN A 88 -4.86 -3.61 -20.92
N ILE A 89 -3.75 -4.24 -20.55
CA ILE A 89 -3.14 -4.07 -19.22
C ILE A 89 -2.22 -2.86 -19.25
N ILE A 90 -2.60 -1.78 -18.57
CA ILE A 90 -1.83 -0.53 -18.55
C ILE A 90 -1.08 -0.30 -17.24
N ALA A 91 -1.41 -1.03 -16.18
CA ALA A 91 -0.82 -0.84 -14.87
C ALA A 91 -0.71 -2.13 -14.06
N LEU A 92 0.34 -2.21 -13.25
CA LEU A 92 0.56 -3.22 -12.23
C LEU A 92 0.59 -2.54 -10.84
N THR A 93 -0.17 -3.09 -9.89
CA THR A 93 -0.28 -2.53 -8.53
C THR A 93 -0.05 -3.61 -7.49
N PHE A 94 0.78 -3.33 -6.49
CA PHE A 94 1.11 -4.22 -5.37
C PHE A 94 1.58 -3.42 -4.14
N ASP A 95 1.85 -4.09 -3.03
CA ASP A 95 2.28 -3.44 -1.79
C ASP A 95 3.76 -2.98 -1.77
N GLY A 96 4.25 -2.43 -0.65
CA GLY A 96 5.62 -1.92 -0.56
C GLY A 96 6.68 -2.96 -0.19
N LEU A 97 6.42 -4.26 -0.38
CA LEU A 97 7.34 -5.29 0.08
C LEU A 97 8.66 -5.25 -0.73
N PRO A 98 9.85 -5.37 -0.09
CA PRO A 98 11.12 -5.36 -0.80
C PRO A 98 11.24 -6.42 -1.91
N ALA A 99 10.58 -7.57 -1.77
CA ALA A 99 10.54 -8.60 -2.81
C ALA A 99 9.84 -8.11 -4.09
N ASN A 100 8.73 -7.38 -3.96
CA ASN A 100 7.99 -6.83 -5.09
C ASN A 100 8.75 -5.68 -5.76
N ILE A 101 9.50 -4.89 -4.99
CA ILE A 101 10.38 -3.84 -5.53
C ILE A 101 11.52 -4.46 -6.33
N LYS A 102 12.16 -5.52 -5.82
CA LYS A 102 13.23 -6.23 -6.56
C LYS A 102 12.72 -6.86 -7.86
N MET A 103 11.51 -7.42 -7.86
CA MET A 103 10.85 -7.90 -9.09
C MET A 103 10.78 -6.81 -10.16
N CYS A 104 10.50 -5.54 -9.79
CA CYS A 104 10.49 -4.44 -10.75
C CYS A 104 11.84 -4.26 -11.45
N THR A 105 12.94 -4.43 -10.72
CA THR A 105 14.29 -4.35 -11.28
C THR A 105 14.52 -5.46 -12.31
N GLU A 106 14.06 -6.69 -12.04
CA GLU A 106 14.13 -7.80 -13.01
C GLU A 106 13.29 -7.52 -14.28
N LEU A 107 12.19 -6.77 -14.14
CA LEU A 107 11.37 -6.29 -15.25
C LEU A 107 11.97 -5.07 -15.98
N ASN A 108 13.19 -4.64 -15.63
CA ASN A 108 13.84 -3.43 -16.14
C ASN A 108 13.10 -2.12 -15.80
N ALA A 109 12.37 -2.09 -14.68
CA ALA A 109 11.74 -0.90 -14.14
C ALA A 109 12.51 -0.37 -12.92
N ASP A 110 12.50 0.95 -12.76
CA ASP A 110 13.04 1.65 -11.60
C ASP A 110 11.94 2.53 -10.97
N VAL A 111 11.36 2.01 -9.90
CA VAL A 111 10.24 2.62 -9.17
C VAL A 111 10.65 3.81 -8.30
N TYR A 112 11.95 4.02 -8.08
CA TYR A 112 12.45 5.14 -7.28
C TYR A 112 12.91 6.34 -8.12
N ASN A 113 13.09 6.13 -9.43
CA ASN A 113 13.55 7.15 -10.36
C ASN A 113 12.54 7.33 -11.51
N ASN A 114 12.99 7.87 -12.64
CA ASN A 114 12.14 8.28 -13.76
C ASN A 114 11.67 7.13 -14.67
N ARG A 115 11.73 5.87 -14.21
CA ARG A 115 11.30 4.71 -15.01
C ARG A 115 10.38 3.75 -14.22
N PRO A 116 9.26 4.21 -13.65
CA PRO A 116 8.32 3.37 -12.89
C PRO A 116 7.41 2.55 -13.82
N TYR A 117 7.98 1.96 -14.87
CA TYR A 117 7.25 1.21 -15.87
C TYR A 117 8.16 0.18 -16.54
N PHE A 118 7.55 -0.86 -17.10
CA PHE A 118 8.22 -1.85 -17.93
C PHE A 118 7.42 -2.11 -19.20
N ARG A 119 8.10 -2.67 -20.20
CA ARG A 119 7.52 -2.94 -21.50
C ARG A 119 6.61 -4.17 -21.45
N HIS A 120 5.42 -4.10 -22.03
CA HIS A 120 4.56 -5.27 -22.15
C HIS A 120 5.24 -6.37 -23.00
N PRO A 121 5.26 -7.66 -22.58
CA PRO A 121 6.05 -8.70 -23.24
C PRO A 121 5.67 -8.98 -24.70
N THR A 122 4.39 -8.82 -25.04
CA THR A 122 3.83 -9.14 -26.37
C THR A 122 3.16 -7.97 -27.08
N ARG A 123 3.16 -6.76 -26.50
CA ARG A 123 2.46 -5.60 -27.07
C ARG A 123 3.32 -4.34 -27.06
N ASP A 124 3.02 -3.44 -27.98
CA ASP A 124 3.73 -2.17 -28.13
C ASP A 124 3.17 -1.09 -27.18
N HIS A 125 3.23 -1.34 -25.87
CA HIS A 125 2.98 -0.31 -24.87
C HIS A 125 3.66 -0.63 -23.53
N ASP A 126 3.73 0.37 -22.65
CA ASP A 126 4.31 0.23 -21.32
C ASP A 126 3.24 -0.05 -20.26
N ILE A 127 3.62 -0.83 -19.25
CA ILE A 127 2.84 -1.09 -18.05
C ILE A 127 3.43 -0.25 -16.91
N VAL A 128 2.63 0.68 -16.39
CA VAL A 128 3.04 1.57 -15.30
C VAL A 128 2.91 0.84 -13.95
N ILE A 129 3.87 1.04 -13.07
CA ILE A 129 3.91 0.44 -11.75
C ILE A 129 3.37 1.42 -10.72
N PHE A 130 2.43 0.96 -9.90
CA PHE A 130 1.89 1.71 -8.78
C PHE A 130 2.05 0.93 -7.48
N PHE A 131 2.43 1.60 -6.42
CA PHE A 131 2.27 1.04 -5.08
C PHE A 131 0.83 1.24 -4.60
N ASP A 132 0.32 0.30 -3.80
CA ASP A 132 -0.93 0.48 -3.10
C ASP A 132 -0.84 1.68 -2.14
N ALA A 133 -1.54 2.76 -2.47
CA ALA A 133 -1.58 3.98 -1.69
C ALA A 133 -2.03 3.75 -0.24
N ALA A 134 -2.96 2.82 0.00
CA ALA A 134 -3.42 2.51 1.35
C ALA A 134 -2.32 1.80 2.16
N HIS A 135 -1.54 0.95 1.50
CA HIS A 135 -0.35 0.36 2.11
C HIS A 135 0.72 1.41 2.40
N MET A 136 1.01 2.29 1.44
CA MET A 136 2.01 3.36 1.59
C MET A 136 1.67 4.29 2.76
N LEU A 137 0.40 4.67 2.92
CA LEU A 137 -0.04 5.50 4.04
C LEU A 137 0.23 4.86 5.40
N LYS A 138 0.01 3.53 5.52
CA LYS A 138 0.35 2.78 6.74
C LYS A 138 1.85 2.77 7.01
N LEU A 139 2.67 2.64 5.97
CA LEU A 139 4.13 2.69 6.10
C LEU A 139 4.60 4.07 6.55
N ILE A 140 4.09 5.15 5.96
CA ILE A 140 4.40 6.54 6.37
C ILE A 140 4.08 6.73 7.86
N ARG A 141 2.84 6.40 8.29
CA ARG A 141 2.45 6.51 9.70
C ARG A 141 3.38 5.70 10.60
N THR A 142 3.65 4.45 10.23
CA THR A 142 4.48 3.54 11.04
C THR A 142 5.92 4.03 11.13
N ALA A 143 6.51 4.48 10.02
CA ALA A 143 7.87 5.00 9.99
C ALA A 143 8.00 6.25 10.86
N TRP A 144 7.06 7.20 10.72
CA TRP A 144 7.04 8.41 11.53
C TRP A 144 6.92 8.09 13.03
N ALA A 145 5.97 7.23 13.41
CA ALA A 145 5.75 6.87 14.80
C ALA A 145 6.87 6.00 15.41
N THR A 146 7.62 5.26 14.58
CA THR A 146 8.78 4.46 15.04
C THR A 146 10.02 5.31 15.20
N LYS A 147 10.22 6.29 14.31
CA LYS A 147 11.39 7.17 14.33
C LYS A 147 11.23 8.37 15.24
N GLU A 148 9.99 8.67 15.64
CA GLU A 148 9.55 9.81 16.44
C GLU A 148 9.79 11.17 15.78
N ILE A 149 10.88 11.33 15.05
CA ILE A 149 11.27 12.54 14.33
C ILE A 149 11.63 12.17 12.90
N LEU A 150 10.95 12.82 11.95
CA LEU A 150 11.38 12.92 10.55
C LEU A 150 11.90 14.34 10.28
N TYR A 151 12.52 14.56 9.13
CA TYR A 151 13.04 15.87 8.75
C TYR A 151 12.51 16.26 7.37
N ASP A 152 12.13 17.53 7.20
CA ASP A 152 11.81 18.08 5.88
C ASP A 152 13.09 18.39 5.07
N SER A 153 12.93 18.89 3.85
CA SER A 153 14.05 19.24 2.97
C SER A 153 14.93 20.38 3.50
N ASN A 154 14.43 21.17 4.46
CA ASN A 154 15.14 22.28 5.08
C ASN A 154 15.78 21.88 6.42
N GLY A 155 15.63 20.61 6.84
CA GLY A 155 16.13 20.11 8.12
C GLY A 155 15.24 20.41 9.32
N ASN A 156 14.00 20.88 9.13
CA ASN A 156 13.08 21.11 10.24
C ASN A 156 12.50 19.77 10.74
N SER A 157 12.36 19.63 12.05
CA SER A 157 11.85 18.42 12.68
C SER A 157 10.34 18.26 12.53
N ILE A 158 9.92 17.11 12.02
CA ILE A 158 8.53 16.63 11.93
C ILE A 158 8.35 15.62 13.06
N LYS A 159 7.81 16.09 14.19
CA LYS A 159 7.80 15.31 15.43
C LYS A 159 6.45 14.64 15.69
N TRP A 160 6.50 13.36 16.05
CA TRP A 160 5.35 12.54 16.44
C TRP A 160 4.74 13.00 17.78
N GLU A 161 5.54 13.61 18.65
CA GLU A 161 5.13 14.13 19.97
C GLU A 161 3.90 15.05 19.88
N PHE A 162 3.75 15.83 18.80
CA PHE A 162 2.60 16.69 18.62
C PHE A 162 1.28 15.92 18.46
N ILE A 163 1.31 14.70 17.92
CA ILE A 163 0.13 13.83 17.84
C ILE A 163 -0.20 13.26 19.23
N GLU A 164 0.81 12.89 20.01
CA GLU A 164 0.65 12.40 21.39
C GLU A 164 0.07 13.48 22.29
N ASN A 165 0.65 14.68 22.26
CA ASN A 165 0.16 15.84 22.99
C ASN A 165 -1.27 16.20 22.59
N LEU A 166 -1.59 16.14 21.28
CA LEU A 166 -2.93 16.43 20.80
C LEU A 166 -3.95 15.40 21.31
N VAL A 167 -3.62 14.10 21.33
CA VAL A 167 -4.52 13.08 21.91
C VAL A 167 -4.69 13.30 23.41
N HIS A 168 -3.61 13.57 24.14
CA HIS A 168 -3.64 13.82 25.58
C HIS A 168 -4.51 15.05 25.93
N LEU A 169 -4.37 16.15 25.19
CA LEU A 169 -5.17 17.36 25.37
C LEU A 169 -6.68 17.07 25.19
N GLN A 170 -7.03 16.31 24.16
CA GLN A 170 -8.44 15.99 23.89
C GLN A 170 -9.07 15.03 24.90
N GLU A 171 -8.27 14.17 25.53
CA GLU A 171 -8.77 13.23 26.54
C GLU A 171 -8.93 13.88 27.92
N ASN A 172 -8.16 14.93 28.23
CA ASN A 172 -8.18 15.59 29.54
C ASN A 172 -9.01 16.89 29.58
N ASP A 173 -9.02 17.70 28.52
CA ASP A 173 -9.56 19.06 28.56
C ASP A 173 -10.94 19.24 27.88
N TYR A 174 -11.67 18.14 27.59
CA TYR A 174 -13.01 18.13 26.97
C TYR A 174 -13.14 18.85 25.60
N PHE A 175 -12.04 19.30 24.99
CA PHE A 175 -12.04 19.92 23.66
C PHE A 175 -11.60 18.93 22.57
N HIS A 176 -12.50 18.55 21.67
CA HIS A 176 -12.20 17.65 20.54
C HIS A 176 -11.88 18.42 19.25
N LEU A 177 -10.67 18.99 19.17
CA LEU A 177 -10.19 19.76 18.01
C LEU A 177 -10.00 18.89 16.75
N ALA A 178 -9.49 17.67 16.93
CA ALA A 178 -9.37 16.60 15.94
C ALA A 178 -10.26 15.42 16.33
N ASN A 179 -11.55 15.53 16.04
CA ASN A 179 -12.65 14.64 16.49
C ASN A 179 -12.51 13.12 16.24
N LYS A 180 -11.48 12.68 15.50
CA LYS A 180 -11.28 11.28 15.11
C LYS A 180 -10.11 10.60 15.80
N ILE A 181 -9.13 11.35 16.31
CA ILE A 181 -7.95 10.78 16.97
C ILE A 181 -8.22 10.52 18.45
N ASN A 182 -7.62 9.46 18.97
CA ASN A 182 -7.77 8.97 20.35
C ASN A 182 -6.61 8.02 20.68
N ASN A 183 -6.58 7.46 21.90
CA ASN A 183 -5.57 6.50 22.33
C ASN A 183 -5.27 5.34 21.38
N LYS A 184 -6.20 4.89 20.52
CA LYS A 184 -5.92 3.83 19.53
C LYS A 184 -4.92 4.28 18.46
N HIS A 185 -4.80 5.58 18.22
CA HIS A 185 -3.86 6.18 17.27
C HIS A 185 -2.45 6.26 17.85
N ILE A 186 -2.32 6.43 19.17
CA ILE A 186 -1.05 6.39 19.90
C ILE A 186 -0.59 4.94 20.10
N GLN A 187 -1.52 4.03 20.40
CA GLN A 187 -1.27 2.58 20.44
C GLN A 187 -1.21 1.95 19.04
N TRP A 188 -0.46 2.60 18.14
CA TRP A 188 -0.38 2.23 16.72
C TRP A 188 0.24 0.85 16.50
N GLN A 189 1.09 0.36 17.41
CA GLN A 189 1.73 -0.96 17.29
C GLN A 189 0.69 -2.08 17.25
N LYS A 190 -0.36 -1.98 18.09
CA LYS A 190 -1.48 -2.93 18.11
C LYS A 190 -2.38 -2.82 16.88
N ASN A 191 -2.32 -1.69 16.17
CA ASN A 191 -3.19 -1.35 15.05
C ASN A 191 -2.41 -1.04 13.77
N LYS A 192 -1.25 -1.67 13.59
CA LYS A 192 -0.33 -1.39 12.48
C LYS A 192 -0.97 -1.55 11.11
N MET A 193 -1.89 -2.51 10.95
CA MET A 193 -2.55 -2.79 9.69
C MET A 193 -3.79 -1.92 9.40
N SER A 194 -4.23 -1.09 10.34
CA SER A 194 -5.43 -0.26 10.18
C SER A 194 -5.15 0.97 9.29
N VAL A 195 -5.63 0.91 8.05
CA VAL A 195 -5.61 2.05 7.11
C VAL A 195 -6.43 3.21 7.67
N LYS A 196 -7.57 2.92 8.31
CA LYS A 196 -8.45 3.94 8.90
C LYS A 196 -7.69 4.79 9.92
N LEU A 197 -6.97 4.17 10.85
CA LEU A 197 -6.23 4.91 11.88
C LEU A 197 -5.06 5.69 11.26
N ALA A 198 -4.37 5.13 10.26
CA ALA A 198 -3.33 5.86 9.53
C ALA A 198 -3.86 7.10 8.82
N ALA A 199 -4.99 6.98 8.10
CA ALA A 199 -5.63 8.10 7.43
C ALA A 199 -6.18 9.15 8.39
N GLN A 200 -6.65 8.75 9.56
CA GLN A 200 -7.11 9.69 10.60
C GLN A 200 -5.93 10.44 11.24
N THR A 201 -4.82 9.76 11.54
CA THR A 201 -3.60 10.42 12.03
C THR A 201 -3.04 11.41 11.02
N LEU A 202 -2.89 11.00 9.75
CA LEU A 202 -2.28 11.77 8.67
C LEU A 202 -3.32 12.60 7.91
N SER A 203 -4.14 13.37 8.62
CA SER A 203 -5.30 14.07 8.07
C SER A 203 -5.22 15.59 8.13
N GLU A 204 -6.01 16.27 7.28
CA GLU A 204 -6.22 17.72 7.34
C GLU A 204 -6.78 18.19 8.70
N SER A 205 -7.63 17.38 9.34
CA SER A 205 -8.18 17.72 10.66
C SER A 205 -7.10 17.79 11.74
N CYS A 206 -6.12 16.88 11.71
CA CYS A 206 -4.97 16.95 12.62
C CYS A 206 -4.12 18.19 12.33
N ALA A 207 -3.83 18.46 11.05
CA ALA A 207 -3.07 19.63 10.65
C ALA A 207 -3.73 20.95 11.11
N THR A 208 -5.05 21.06 10.95
CA THR A 208 -5.84 22.22 11.37
C THR A 208 -5.84 22.39 12.89
N ALA A 209 -5.96 21.30 13.65
CA ALA A 209 -5.92 21.36 15.11
C ALA A 209 -4.55 21.83 15.64
N LEU A 210 -3.46 21.31 15.08
CA LEU A 210 -2.10 21.76 15.42
C LEU A 210 -1.88 23.23 15.05
N GLU A 211 -2.35 23.65 13.88
CA GLU A 211 -2.24 25.05 13.46
C GLU A 211 -3.00 26.01 14.38
N LEU A 212 -4.19 25.62 14.85
CA LEU A 212 -4.95 26.42 15.80
C LEU A 212 -4.21 26.56 17.14
N LEU A 213 -3.75 25.44 17.72
CA LEU A 213 -3.03 25.45 19.00
C LEU A 213 -1.73 26.25 18.94
N MET A 214 -1.02 26.19 17.82
CA MET A 214 0.16 27.01 17.56
C MET A 214 -0.19 28.50 17.51
N LYS A 215 -1.28 28.89 16.83
CA LYS A 215 -1.76 30.28 16.76
C LYS A 215 -2.22 30.82 18.10
N GLU A 216 -2.82 29.97 18.94
CA GLU A 216 -3.23 30.31 20.31
C GLU A 216 -2.04 30.37 21.29
N GLY A 217 -0.84 29.95 20.86
CA GLY A 217 0.36 30.00 21.69
C GLY A 217 0.43 28.91 22.75
N HIS A 218 -0.24 27.77 22.54
CA HIS A 218 -0.17 26.65 23.48
C HIS A 218 1.27 26.12 23.58
N PRO A 219 1.83 25.99 24.80
CA PRO A 219 3.26 25.70 25.00
C PRO A 219 3.74 24.43 24.28
N ASP A 220 2.91 23.39 24.28
CA ASP A 220 3.26 22.11 23.66
C ASP A 220 3.23 22.09 22.12
N PHE A 221 2.85 23.20 21.46
CA PHE A 221 2.62 23.26 20.00
C PHE A 221 3.31 24.41 19.28
N LEU A 222 4.19 25.17 19.94
CA LEU A 222 4.80 26.38 19.39
C LEU A 222 5.64 26.13 18.11
N GLU A 223 6.24 24.94 17.96
CA GLU A 223 7.17 24.63 16.86
C GLU A 223 6.66 23.52 15.92
N CYS A 224 5.33 23.39 15.73
CA CYS A 224 4.74 22.30 14.94
C CYS A 224 4.55 22.61 13.43
N THR A 225 5.09 23.71 12.91
CA THR A 225 4.89 24.16 11.51
C THR A 225 5.28 23.11 10.47
N ALA A 226 6.43 22.44 10.65
CA ALA A 226 6.89 21.38 9.76
C ALA A 226 5.93 20.17 9.78
N THR A 227 5.45 19.79 10.97
CA THR A 227 4.46 18.71 11.14
C THR A 227 3.12 19.05 10.49
N ILE A 228 2.63 20.29 10.62
CA ILE A 228 1.40 20.74 9.95
C ILE A 228 1.55 20.57 8.43
N THR A 229 2.65 21.05 7.87
CA THR A 229 2.92 20.98 6.42
C THR A 229 2.99 19.54 5.94
N PHE A 230 3.69 18.67 6.70
CA PHE A 230 3.79 17.25 6.43
C PHE A 230 2.41 16.56 6.41
N LEU A 231 1.57 16.81 7.42
CA LEU A 231 0.22 16.23 7.50
C LEU A 231 -0.65 16.61 6.29
N ARG A 232 -0.62 17.90 5.90
CA ARG A 232 -1.37 18.37 4.72
C ARG A 232 -0.87 17.74 3.43
N MET A 233 0.44 17.67 3.25
CA MET A 233 1.06 17.05 2.08
C MET A 233 0.64 15.58 1.93
N VAL A 234 0.72 14.80 3.01
CA VAL A 234 0.34 13.39 2.99
C VAL A 234 -1.17 13.23 2.78
N ASN A 235 -2.01 14.02 3.46
CA ASN A 235 -3.46 14.00 3.29
C ASN A 235 -3.84 14.25 1.82
N ASN A 236 -3.31 15.32 1.24
CA ASN A 236 -3.65 15.74 -0.12
C ASN A 236 -3.17 14.72 -1.15
N THR A 237 -1.97 14.16 -0.96
CA THR A 237 -1.43 13.11 -1.83
C THR A 237 -2.31 11.85 -1.78
N PHE A 238 -2.70 11.41 -0.58
CA PHE A 238 -3.56 10.23 -0.42
C PHE A 238 -4.96 10.46 -0.98
N ASP A 239 -5.51 11.66 -0.82
CA ASP A 239 -6.82 12.04 -1.38
C ASP A 239 -6.81 12.01 -2.92
N CYS A 240 -5.72 12.49 -3.56
CA CYS A 240 -5.54 12.38 -5.01
C CYS A 240 -5.52 10.91 -5.48
N LEU A 241 -4.82 10.03 -4.76
CA LEU A 241 -4.65 8.62 -5.12
C LEU A 241 -5.86 7.74 -4.77
N ASN A 242 -6.83 8.27 -4.01
CA ASN A 242 -8.02 7.55 -3.55
C ASN A 242 -9.32 8.28 -3.95
N SER A 243 -9.30 9.02 -5.05
CA SER A 243 -10.49 9.59 -5.68
C SER A 243 -11.41 8.47 -6.19
N ARG A 244 -12.73 8.63 -5.99
CA ARG A 244 -13.75 7.63 -6.36
C ARG A 244 -14.92 8.19 -7.15
N SER A 245 -14.98 9.51 -7.35
CA SER A 245 -16.11 10.17 -7.98
C SER A 245 -15.65 11.40 -8.75
N MET A 246 -16.25 11.62 -9.92
CA MET A 246 -16.03 12.84 -10.70
C MET A 246 -16.55 14.11 -10.02
N PHE A 247 -17.48 13.96 -9.08
CA PHE A 247 -18.10 15.06 -8.34
C PHE A 247 -17.47 15.29 -6.96
N SER A 248 -16.32 14.66 -6.68
CA SER A 248 -15.58 14.92 -5.46
C SER A 248 -14.98 16.34 -5.46
N TYR A 249 -14.76 16.89 -4.28
CA TYR A 249 -14.23 18.24 -4.08
C TYR A 249 -12.76 18.22 -3.67
N GLY A 250 -12.07 19.35 -3.84
CA GLY A 250 -10.67 19.53 -3.42
C GLY A 250 -9.73 18.52 -4.08
N PHE A 251 -8.79 17.96 -3.31
CA PHE A 251 -7.83 16.96 -3.81
C PHE A 251 -8.44 15.59 -4.13
N LYS A 252 -9.69 15.33 -3.72
CA LYS A 252 -10.42 14.10 -4.10
C LYS A 252 -11.04 14.18 -5.48
N ARG A 253 -11.05 15.35 -6.14
CA ARG A 253 -11.60 15.49 -7.49
C ARG A 253 -10.64 14.87 -8.51
N PRO A 254 -11.14 14.35 -9.66
CA PRO A 254 -10.26 13.91 -10.73
C PRO A 254 -9.34 15.05 -11.20
N LEU A 255 -8.11 14.70 -11.57
CA LEU A 255 -7.20 15.64 -12.23
C LEU A 255 -7.85 16.11 -13.54
N GLN A 256 -8.04 17.42 -13.67
CA GLN A 256 -8.46 18.01 -14.93
C GLN A 256 -7.22 18.22 -15.79
N PRO A 257 -7.26 17.92 -17.10
CA PRO A 257 -6.20 18.34 -18.01
C PRO A 257 -6.03 19.85 -17.87
N GLY A 258 -4.80 20.30 -17.60
CA GLY A 258 -4.48 21.73 -17.67
C GLY A 258 -4.74 22.20 -19.09
N PHE A 259 -5.50 23.30 -19.24
CA PHE A 259 -5.68 23.99 -20.51
C PHE A 259 -4.37 24.60 -21.00
#